data_AF-A0AAV2TKS1-F1
#
_entry.id   AF-A0AAV2TKS1-F1
#
_cell.length_a   1.000
_cell.length_b   1.000
_cell.length_c   1.000
_cell.angle_alpha   90.00
_cell.angle_beta   90.00
_cell.angle_gamma   90.00
#
_symmetry.space_group_name_H-M   'P 1'
#
loop_
_entity.id
_entity.type
_entity.pdbx_description
1 polymer ?
#
loop_
_entity_poly.entity_id
_entity_poly.type
_entity_poly.pdbx_seq_one_letter_code
_entity_poly.pdbx_strand_id
1 'polypeptide(L)'
;MALTKEELDKLLAELKPHVDTPEHRLATGLAAYTALFKAHPEYISHFSRLQGLNASNVMQSEGIKHYATTLIDATVNLLSAAANGKELEGVTKKYGQDHVTRQVNQAEFMSGLPVFISVFQSLLHDSGNKASVEKFLKHIFPAISAEIKA
;
A
#
# COMPACT_ATOMS: atom_id res chain seq x y z
N MET A 1 -3.89 16.40 8.13
CA MET A 1 -2.71 16.26 7.24
C MET A 1 -1.81 15.23 7.86
N ALA A 2 -1.22 14.34 7.05
CA ALA A 2 -0.35 13.26 7.54
C ALA A 2 1.12 13.68 7.56
N LEU A 3 1.54 14.48 6.57
CA LEU A 3 2.91 14.98 6.41
C LEU A 3 2.91 16.50 6.22
N THR A 4 4.04 17.15 6.52
CA THR A 4 4.29 18.52 6.03
C THR A 4 4.64 18.48 4.54
N LYS A 5 4.59 19.63 3.86
CA LYS A 5 4.99 19.71 2.44
C LYS A 5 6.46 19.35 2.24
N GLU A 6 7.33 19.73 3.17
CA GLU A 6 8.76 19.41 3.12
C GLU A 6 9.03 17.91 3.32
N GLU A 7 8.38 17.28 4.30
CA GLU A 7 8.44 15.82 4.51
C GLU A 7 7.97 15.08 3.25
N LEU A 8 6.87 15.53 2.65
CA LEU A 8 6.31 14.95 1.44
C LEU A 8 7.28 15.08 0.25
N ASP A 9 7.86 16.25 0.02
CA ASP A 9 8.74 16.50 -1.13
C ASP A 9 10.02 15.67 -1.05
N LYS A 10 10.62 15.57 0.14
CA LYS A 10 11.80 14.72 0.38
C LYS A 10 11.48 13.24 0.16
N LEU A 11 10.34 12.77 0.69
CA LEU A 11 9.91 11.39 0.54
C LEU A 11 9.60 11.05 -0.93
N LEU A 12 8.90 11.93 -1.66
CA LEU A 12 8.60 11.73 -3.08
C LEU A 12 9.87 11.71 -3.94
N ALA A 13 10.85 12.57 -3.64
CA ALA A 13 12.12 12.58 -4.37
C ALA A 13 12.86 11.25 -4.25
N GLU A 14 12.88 10.64 -3.06
CA GLU A 14 13.54 9.36 -2.83
C GLU A 14 12.74 8.16 -3.36
N LEU A 15 11.40 8.21 -3.29
CA LEU A 15 10.54 7.16 -3.84
C LEU A 15 10.45 7.19 -5.36
N LYS A 16 10.68 8.34 -6.00
CA LYS A 16 10.56 8.53 -7.45
C LYS A 16 11.17 7.39 -8.29
N PRO A 17 12.45 6.99 -8.11
CA PRO A 17 13.05 5.91 -8.90
C PRO A 17 12.36 4.55 -8.75
N HIS A 18 11.47 4.38 -7.78
CA HIS A 18 10.71 3.15 -7.53
C HIS A 18 9.28 3.20 -8.10
N VAL A 19 8.81 4.35 -8.57
CA VAL A 19 7.41 4.56 -8.98
C VAL A 19 7.24 5.45 -10.22
N ASP A 20 8.32 5.85 -10.89
CA ASP A 20 8.26 6.78 -12.03
C ASP A 20 7.94 6.13 -13.38
N THR A 21 8.12 4.82 -13.51
CA THR A 21 7.76 4.04 -14.71
C THR A 21 6.75 2.94 -14.36
N PRO A 22 5.98 2.43 -15.36
CA PRO A 22 5.13 1.27 -15.16
C PRO A 22 5.88 0.05 -14.61
N GLU A 23 7.10 -0.19 -15.10
CA GLU A 23 7.95 -1.30 -14.68
C GLU A 23 8.38 -1.17 -13.23
N HIS A 24 8.79 0.03 -12.79
CA HIS A 24 9.17 0.28 -11.41
C HIS A 24 7.97 0.14 -10.46
N ARG A 25 6.80 0.67 -10.84
CA ARG A 25 5.55 0.50 -10.06
C ARG A 25 5.19 -0.97 -9.91
N LEU A 26 5.26 -1.72 -11.00
CA LEU A 26 5.02 -3.15 -10.96
C LEU A 26 6.00 -3.85 -10.01
N ALA A 27 7.30 -3.60 -10.13
CA ALA A 27 8.32 -4.21 -9.28
C ALA A 27 8.09 -3.91 -7.79
N THR A 28 7.81 -2.65 -7.45
CA THR A 28 7.50 -2.23 -6.08
C THR A 28 6.23 -2.89 -5.55
N GLY A 29 5.18 -2.95 -6.35
CA GLY A 29 3.92 -3.62 -5.98
C GLY A 29 4.10 -5.12 -5.78
N LEU A 30 4.90 -5.79 -6.63
CA LEU A 30 5.21 -7.20 -6.48
C LEU A 30 6.03 -7.46 -5.20
N ALA A 31 6.97 -6.58 -4.85
CA ALA A 31 7.70 -6.68 -3.58
C ALA A 31 6.76 -6.58 -2.38
N ALA A 32 5.80 -5.64 -2.42
CA ALA A 32 4.80 -5.47 -1.38
C ALA A 32 3.91 -6.72 -1.22
N TYR A 33 3.36 -7.26 -2.31
CA TYR A 33 2.55 -8.48 -2.26
C TYR A 33 3.36 -9.73 -1.89
N THR A 34 4.63 -9.81 -2.30
CA THR A 34 5.52 -10.90 -1.87
C THR A 34 5.67 -10.89 -0.35
N ALA A 35 5.91 -9.71 0.24
CA ALA A 35 6.01 -9.58 1.69
C ALA A 35 4.67 -9.90 2.38
N LEU A 36 3.55 -9.40 1.85
CA LEU A 36 2.22 -9.64 2.40
C LEU A 36 1.85 -11.13 2.38
N PHE A 37 1.98 -11.80 1.25
CA PHE A 37 1.63 -13.22 1.13
C PHE A 37 2.66 -14.17 1.77
N LYS A 38 3.87 -13.71 2.04
CA LYS A 38 4.81 -14.44 2.89
C LYS A 38 4.39 -14.39 4.36
N ALA A 39 3.89 -13.25 4.82
CA ALA A 39 3.39 -13.09 6.19
C ALA A 39 2.01 -13.73 6.39
N HIS A 40 1.15 -13.63 5.37
CA HIS A 40 -0.26 -14.04 5.37
C HIS A 40 -0.62 -14.76 4.06
N PRO A 41 -0.17 -16.02 3.86
CA PRO A 41 -0.50 -16.79 2.65
C PRO A 41 -2.01 -16.95 2.42
N GLU A 42 -2.79 -17.00 3.49
CA GLU A 42 -4.25 -17.11 3.47
C GLU A 42 -4.93 -15.96 2.70
N TYR A 43 -4.32 -14.77 2.69
CA TYR A 43 -4.87 -13.59 2.00
C TYR A 43 -4.89 -13.72 0.49
N ILE A 44 -4.12 -14.63 -0.11
CA ILE A 44 -4.15 -14.86 -1.58
C ILE A 44 -5.59 -15.14 -2.03
N SER A 45 -6.33 -15.92 -1.23
CA SER A 45 -7.72 -16.30 -1.51
C SER A 45 -8.72 -15.14 -1.41
N HIS A 46 -8.33 -13.98 -0.88
CA HIS A 46 -9.21 -12.81 -0.83
C HIS A 46 -9.29 -12.07 -2.17
N PHE A 47 -8.33 -12.33 -3.06
CA PHE A 47 -8.23 -11.65 -4.35
C PHE A 47 -8.89 -12.48 -5.45
N SER A 48 -9.87 -11.90 -6.14
CA SER A 48 -10.67 -12.62 -7.13
C SER A 48 -9.85 -13.12 -8.33
N ARG A 49 -8.80 -12.38 -8.74
CA ARG A 49 -7.92 -12.82 -9.85
C ARG A 49 -6.83 -13.81 -9.42
N LEU A 50 -6.75 -14.14 -8.13
CA LEU A 50 -5.77 -15.09 -7.58
C LEU A 50 -6.41 -16.38 -7.07
N GLN A 51 -7.71 -16.59 -7.33
CA GLN A 51 -8.41 -17.81 -6.92
C GLN A 51 -7.72 -19.05 -7.50
N GLY A 52 -7.54 -20.06 -6.65
CA GLY A 52 -6.84 -21.31 -6.99
C GLY A 52 -5.32 -21.22 -7.00
N LEU A 53 -4.74 -20.04 -6.76
CA LEU A 53 -3.28 -19.87 -6.60
C LEU A 53 -2.86 -20.07 -5.14
N ASN A 54 -1.56 -20.29 -4.94
CA ASN A 54 -0.94 -20.44 -3.63
C ASN A 54 0.42 -19.73 -3.61
N ALA A 55 1.09 -19.73 -2.45
CA ALA A 55 2.35 -19.02 -2.24
C ALA A 55 3.47 -19.41 -3.23
N SER A 56 3.44 -20.63 -3.81
CA SER A 56 4.48 -21.08 -4.75
C SER A 56 4.31 -20.54 -6.18
N ASN A 57 3.08 -20.17 -6.59
CA ASN A 57 2.78 -19.80 -7.97
C ASN A 57 2.12 -18.41 -8.13
N VAL A 58 1.61 -17.82 -7.05
CA VAL A 58 0.87 -16.55 -7.10
C VAL A 58 1.67 -15.41 -7.75
N MET A 59 2.98 -15.35 -7.46
CA MET A 59 3.87 -14.29 -7.95
C MET A 59 4.17 -14.38 -9.46
N GLN A 60 3.81 -15.48 -10.11
CA GLN A 60 4.00 -15.69 -11.55
C GLN A 60 2.73 -15.35 -12.35
N SER A 61 1.62 -15.04 -11.68
CA SER A 61 0.32 -14.84 -12.32
C SER A 61 0.14 -13.44 -12.94
N GLU A 62 -0.68 -13.33 -13.98
CA GLU A 62 -1.10 -12.02 -14.49
C GLU A 62 -2.00 -11.26 -13.49
N GLY A 63 -2.74 -12.01 -12.66
CA GLY A 63 -3.59 -11.43 -11.61
C GLY A 63 -2.78 -10.58 -10.64
N ILE A 64 -1.59 -11.04 -10.22
CA ILE A 64 -0.78 -10.28 -9.25
C ILE A 64 -0.19 -9.01 -9.86
N LYS A 65 0.14 -9.01 -11.17
CA LYS A 65 0.67 -7.82 -11.85
C LYS A 65 -0.36 -6.68 -11.87
N HIS A 66 -1.63 -7.02 -12.09
CA HIS A 66 -2.73 -6.07 -11.99
C HIS A 66 -2.80 -5.45 -10.59
N TYR A 67 -2.86 -6.28 -9.54
CA TYR A 67 -2.98 -5.79 -8.18
C TYR A 67 -1.76 -4.98 -7.74
N ALA A 68 -0.54 -5.44 -8.07
CA ALA A 68 0.71 -4.74 -7.80
C ALA A 68 0.68 -3.30 -8.34
N THR A 69 0.24 -3.13 -9.59
CA THR A 69 0.14 -1.80 -10.21
C THR A 69 -0.91 -0.94 -9.50
N THR A 70 -2.12 -1.47 -9.29
CA THR A 70 -3.21 -0.71 -8.66
C THR A 70 -2.89 -0.28 -7.22
N LEU A 71 -2.16 -1.10 -6.47
CA LEU A 71 -1.71 -0.81 -5.12
C LEU A 71 -0.76 0.38 -5.11
N ILE A 72 0.24 0.39 -6.00
CA ILE A 72 1.24 1.47 -6.04
C ILE A 72 0.62 2.76 -6.58
N ASP A 73 -0.27 2.68 -7.57
CA ASP A 73 -1.02 3.84 -8.04
C ASP A 73 -1.86 4.46 -6.92
N ALA A 74 -2.55 3.63 -6.12
CA ALA A 74 -3.30 4.08 -4.97
C ALA A 74 -2.41 4.71 -3.90
N THR A 75 -1.26 4.11 -3.61
CA THR A 75 -0.30 4.61 -2.63
C THR A 75 0.28 5.96 -3.05
N VAL A 76 0.65 6.12 -4.33
CA VAL A 76 1.14 7.40 -4.86
C VAL A 76 0.06 8.48 -4.78
N ASN A 77 -1.19 8.16 -5.10
CA ASN A 77 -2.31 9.11 -4.99
C ASN A 77 -2.53 9.56 -3.53
N LEU A 78 -2.55 8.62 -2.58
CA LEU A 78 -2.62 8.94 -1.15
C LEU A 78 -1.44 9.81 -0.70
N LEU A 79 -0.23 9.52 -1.20
CA LEU A 79 0.97 10.26 -0.84
C LEU A 79 0.94 11.69 -1.41
N SER A 80 0.50 11.88 -2.65
CA SER A 80 0.32 13.22 -3.25
C SER A 80 -0.66 14.09 -2.44
N ALA A 81 -1.66 13.48 -1.79
CA ALA A 81 -2.60 14.16 -0.91
C ALA A 81 -2.08 14.36 0.54
N ALA A 82 -0.94 13.77 0.93
CA ALA A 82 -0.53 13.65 2.34
C ALA A 82 -0.35 14.98 3.08
N ALA A 83 -0.01 16.05 2.35
CA ALA A 83 0.15 17.40 2.89
C ALA A 83 -1.17 18.20 2.96
N ASN A 84 -2.26 17.68 2.39
CA ASN A 84 -3.57 18.32 2.36
C ASN A 84 -4.61 17.47 3.11
N GLY A 85 -4.98 17.89 4.32
CA GLY A 85 -5.86 17.10 5.19
C GLY A 85 -7.22 16.73 4.59
N LYS A 86 -7.89 17.68 3.91
CA LYS A 86 -9.22 17.45 3.32
C LYS A 86 -9.15 16.52 2.10
N GLU A 87 -8.14 16.71 1.27
CA GLU A 87 -7.92 15.86 0.10
C GLU A 87 -7.56 14.44 0.53
N LEU A 88 -6.67 14.30 1.52
CA LEU A 88 -6.29 13.00 2.06
C LEU A 88 -7.50 12.25 2.63
N GLU A 89 -8.37 12.92 3.38
CA GLU A 89 -9.60 12.33 3.92
C GLU A 89 -10.51 11.77 2.81
N GLY A 90 -10.71 12.54 1.73
CA GLY A 90 -11.47 12.09 0.57
C GLY A 90 -10.85 10.86 -0.11
N VAL A 91 -9.53 10.86 -0.27
CA VAL A 91 -8.80 9.76 -0.90
C VAL A 91 -8.78 8.50 -0.02
N THR A 92 -8.57 8.63 1.30
CA THR A 92 -8.64 7.50 2.23
C THR A 92 -10.03 6.88 2.27
N LYS A 93 -11.09 7.71 2.27
CA LYS A 93 -12.47 7.20 2.24
C LYS A 93 -12.75 6.41 0.97
N LYS A 94 -12.33 6.93 -0.19
CA LYS A 94 -12.46 6.20 -1.46
C LYS A 94 -11.80 4.83 -1.40
N TYR A 95 -10.55 4.75 -0.94
CA TYR A 95 -9.86 3.46 -0.84
C TYR A 95 -10.42 2.55 0.25
N GLY A 96 -11.00 3.09 1.32
CA GLY A 96 -11.78 2.30 2.29
C GLY A 96 -12.99 1.62 1.64
N GLN A 97 -13.73 2.36 0.81
CA GLN A 97 -14.89 1.85 0.07
C GLN A 97 -14.55 0.69 -0.88
N ASP A 98 -13.34 0.66 -1.44
CA ASP A 98 -12.89 -0.44 -2.30
C ASP A 98 -12.83 -1.80 -1.57
N HIS A 99 -12.72 -1.77 -0.23
CA HIS A 99 -12.56 -2.93 0.63
C HIS A 99 -13.85 -3.38 1.34
N VAL A 100 -14.88 -2.52 1.42
CA VAL A 100 -16.16 -2.79 2.13
C VAL A 100 -16.81 -4.11 1.72
N THR A 101 -16.84 -4.39 0.42
CA THR A 101 -17.52 -5.57 -0.15
C THR A 101 -16.59 -6.77 -0.36
N ARG A 102 -15.33 -6.66 0.11
CA ARG A 102 -14.29 -7.67 -0.11
C ARG A 102 -14.26 -8.67 1.05
N GLN A 103 -13.45 -9.71 0.85
CA GLN A 103 -13.33 -10.79 1.84
C GLN A 103 -12.55 -10.35 3.09
N VAL A 104 -11.66 -9.36 2.95
CA VAL A 104 -10.85 -8.81 4.04
C VAL A 104 -11.71 -8.11 5.12
N ASN A 105 -11.36 -8.31 6.39
CA ASN A 105 -11.91 -7.56 7.53
C ASN A 105 -10.92 -6.49 8.04
N GLN A 106 -11.35 -5.69 9.03
CA GLN A 106 -10.51 -4.64 9.62
C GLN A 106 -9.18 -5.17 10.19
N ALA A 107 -9.23 -6.26 10.97
CA ALA A 107 -8.04 -6.82 11.60
C ALA A 107 -7.02 -7.32 10.56
N GLU A 108 -7.51 -7.96 9.50
CA GLU A 108 -6.68 -8.46 8.40
C GLU A 108 -6.06 -7.33 7.59
N PHE A 109 -6.84 -6.27 7.29
CA PHE A 109 -6.31 -5.09 6.62
C PHE A 109 -5.21 -4.43 7.47
N MET A 110 -5.45 -4.28 8.77
CA MET A 110 -4.50 -3.69 9.70
C MET A 110 -3.27 -4.57 9.93
N SER A 111 -3.35 -5.89 9.77
CA SER A 111 -2.18 -6.78 9.85
C SER A 111 -1.17 -6.50 8.72
N GLY A 112 -1.62 -5.90 7.61
CA GLY A 112 -0.74 -5.45 6.54
C GLY A 112 0.14 -4.26 6.93
N LEU A 113 -0.28 -3.39 7.85
CA LEU A 113 0.43 -2.15 8.21
C LEU A 113 1.94 -2.36 8.49
N PRO A 114 2.34 -3.26 9.42
CA PRO A 114 3.76 -3.48 9.69
C PRO A 114 4.52 -4.03 8.48
N VAL A 115 3.87 -4.83 7.62
CA VAL A 115 4.47 -5.35 6.39
C VAL A 115 4.76 -4.23 5.41
N PHE A 116 3.77 -3.37 5.14
CA PHE A 116 3.94 -2.24 4.23
C PHE A 116 4.96 -1.23 4.75
N ILE A 117 4.99 -0.92 6.06
CA ILE A 117 6.03 -0.07 6.65
C ILE A 117 7.42 -0.65 6.34
N SER A 118 7.63 -1.95 6.60
CA SER A 118 8.93 -2.59 6.35
C SER A 118 9.34 -2.53 4.88
N VAL A 119 8.40 -2.79 3.96
CA VAL A 119 8.65 -2.72 2.52
C VAL A 119 9.04 -1.31 2.11
N PHE A 120 8.23 -0.30 2.43
CA PHE A 120 8.54 1.07 2.00
C PHE A 120 9.80 1.62 2.66
N GLN A 121 10.07 1.31 3.94
CA GLN A 121 11.33 1.71 4.57
C GLN A 121 12.56 1.07 3.94
N SER A 122 12.43 -0.12 3.34
CA SER A 122 13.54 -0.78 2.63
C SER A 122 13.90 -0.10 1.30
N LEU A 123 12.98 0.67 0.72
CA LEU A 123 13.21 1.48 -0.48
C LEU A 123 13.89 2.81 -0.19
N LEU A 124 14.01 3.18 1.08
CA LEU A 124 14.51 4.48 1.51
C LEU A 124 15.90 4.30 2.14
N HIS A 125 16.76 5.28 1.93
CA HIS A 125 18.08 5.40 2.53
C HIS A 125 18.05 6.39 3.68
N ASP A 126 17.37 7.53 3.51
CA ASP A 126 17.27 8.57 4.55
C ASP A 126 16.39 8.14 5.74
N SER A 127 16.91 8.30 6.95
CA SER A 127 16.19 7.92 8.17
C SER A 127 14.99 8.82 8.47
N GLY A 128 15.06 10.09 8.06
CA GLY A 128 13.93 11.02 8.13
C GLY A 128 12.78 10.56 7.22
N ASN A 129 13.08 10.19 5.98
CA ASN A 129 12.09 9.67 5.05
C ASN A 129 11.50 8.33 5.51
N LYS A 130 12.29 7.44 6.14
CA LYS A 130 11.79 6.22 6.79
C LYS A 130 10.77 6.52 7.89
N ALA A 131 11.04 7.54 8.70
CA ALA A 131 10.10 7.99 9.73
C ALA A 131 8.86 8.64 9.09
N SER A 132 9.02 9.42 8.02
CA SER A 132 7.90 10.04 7.29
C SER A 132 6.97 9.00 6.67
N VAL A 133 7.50 7.96 6.00
CA VAL A 133 6.64 6.92 5.41
C VAL A 133 5.91 6.11 6.47
N GLU A 134 6.56 5.82 7.60
CA GLU A 134 5.92 5.14 8.72
C GLU A 134 4.79 5.99 9.32
N LYS A 135 5.06 7.28 9.58
CA LYS A 135 4.06 8.25 10.06
C LYS A 135 2.86 8.33 9.12
N PHE A 136 3.12 8.40 7.81
CA PHE A 136 2.08 8.44 6.78
C PHE A 136 1.24 7.16 6.78
N LEU A 137 1.86 5.98 6.73
CA LEU A 137 1.15 4.70 6.73
C LEU A 137 0.32 4.49 8.01
N LYS A 138 0.89 4.82 9.18
CA LYS A 138 0.16 4.79 10.46
C LYS A 138 -1.02 5.76 10.51
N HIS A 139 -1.01 6.81 9.69
CA HIS A 139 -2.14 7.73 9.58
C HIS A 139 -3.24 7.18 8.66
N ILE A 140 -2.86 6.69 7.48
CA ILE A 140 -3.85 6.30 6.46
C ILE A 140 -4.46 4.91 6.70
N PHE A 141 -3.73 3.96 7.30
CA PHE A 141 -4.25 2.60 7.52
C PHE A 141 -5.51 2.60 8.41
N PRO A 142 -5.51 3.23 9.60
CA PRO A 142 -6.71 3.32 10.43
C PRO A 142 -7.86 4.06 9.75
N ALA A 143 -7.55 5.10 8.95
CA ALA A 143 -8.55 5.87 8.24
C ALA A 143 -9.24 5.04 7.14
N ILE A 144 -8.48 4.22 6.42
CA ILE A 144 -9.02 3.29 5.41
C ILE A 144 -9.80 2.16 6.09
N SER A 145 -9.25 1.58 7.16
CA SER A 145 -9.88 0.45 7.86
C SER A 145 -11.22 0.81 8.48
N ALA A 146 -11.43 2.08 8.86
CA ALA A 146 -12.69 2.54 9.46
C ALA A 146 -13.92 2.31 8.56
N GLU A 147 -13.73 2.20 7.24
CA GLU A 147 -14.81 1.90 6.29
C GLU A 147 -15.04 0.38 6.14
N ILE A 148 -14.08 -0.46 6.53
CA ILE A 148 -14.13 -1.92 6.33
C ILE A 148 -15.01 -2.56 7.41
N LYS A 149 -15.66 -3.68 7.09
CA LYS A 149 -16.38 -4.48 8.09
C LYS A 149 -15.43 -4.94 9.21
N ALA A 150 -15.93 -4.89 10.44
CA ALA A 150 -15.22 -5.40 11.61
C ALA A 150 -14.84 -6.88 11.45
#